data_AF-A0A926BZQ9-F1
#
_entry.id   AF-A0A926BZQ9-F1
#
_cell.length_a   1.000
_cell.length_b   1.000
_cell.length_c   1.000
_cell.angle_alpha   90.00
_cell.angle_beta   90.00
_cell.angle_gamma   90.00
#
_symmetry.space_group_name_H-M   'P 1'
#
loop_
_entity.id
_entity.type
_entity.pdbx_description
1 polymer ?
#
loop_
_entity_poly.entity_id
_entity_poly.type
_entity_poly.pdbx_seq_one_letter_code
_entity_poly.pdbx_strand_id
1 'polypeptide(L)'
;MNAEILKKYPYVALVKVKTMDQLLRPVNTPKPQSREGRFTVDILENFKNTLPDTLILESYNTSCDIGLRPGQTWIVFAKLVHGQAVVYACDYSLRYDQELKRGSGYQIRDRTGDELLNSLRRFTGRPIQATDNKIEQFYPNGQRALLTTYRRGGAEEERTVWYANGKLAGKESYKNGAINGRSTWWFVNGNPMVDEAFAQGIAIDTSRRWYDNNIDSVWVQTTPGFSLSERDSTLRASRQSNLQSISIADKKGQLLRSAQYSQEGRLMDESISVPETGVTCRTAYDKQGQINSLIVTCGYGVTLNREGRLLYRIDYEPDGSRQVAYYDTKGRLTRWVRVKEGIETVLQEKHYPD
;
A
#
# COMPACT_ATOMS: atom_id res chain seq x y z
N MET A 1 4.18 -15.60 3.14
CA MET A 1 3.77 -16.84 2.44
C MET A 1 2.77 -16.48 1.33
N ASN A 2 2.77 -17.15 0.18
CA ASN A 2 1.76 -16.95 -0.87
C ASN A 2 1.34 -18.31 -1.50
N ALA A 3 0.27 -18.30 -2.30
CA ALA A 3 -0.29 -19.51 -2.91
C ALA A 3 0.68 -20.23 -3.86
N GLU A 4 1.58 -19.50 -4.52
CA GLU A 4 2.56 -20.09 -5.45
C GLU A 4 3.65 -20.89 -4.73
N ILE A 5 4.11 -20.42 -3.58
CA ILE A 5 5.08 -21.14 -2.75
C ILE A 5 4.47 -22.46 -2.29
N LEU A 6 3.22 -22.44 -1.80
CA LEU A 6 2.53 -23.65 -1.34
C LEU A 6 2.35 -24.70 -2.44
N LYS A 7 2.27 -24.32 -3.72
CA LYS A 7 2.21 -25.29 -4.84
C LYS A 7 3.47 -26.15 -4.93
N LYS A 8 4.64 -25.62 -4.56
CA LYS A 8 5.94 -26.31 -4.68
C LYS A 8 6.15 -27.42 -3.64
N TYR A 9 5.44 -27.38 -2.52
CA TYR A 9 5.61 -28.32 -1.42
C TYR A 9 4.39 -29.23 -1.32
N PRO A 10 4.47 -30.52 -1.70
CA PRO A 10 3.37 -31.46 -1.50
C PRO A 10 3.04 -31.66 -0.03
N TYR A 11 4.01 -31.53 0.88
CA TYR A 11 3.77 -31.72 2.32
C TYR A 11 4.14 -30.47 3.12
N VAL A 12 3.22 -30.02 3.98
CA VAL A 12 3.46 -28.90 4.90
C VAL A 12 2.78 -29.18 6.24
N ALA A 13 3.52 -29.14 7.35
CA ALA A 13 2.96 -29.36 8.69
C ALA A 13 3.78 -28.67 9.78
N LEU A 14 3.11 -28.34 10.88
CA LEU A 14 3.75 -28.08 12.18
C LEU A 14 4.00 -29.42 12.86
N VAL A 15 5.23 -29.65 13.29
CA VAL A 15 5.67 -30.94 13.82
C VAL A 15 6.58 -30.78 15.02
N LYS A 16 6.60 -31.81 15.88
CA LYS A 16 7.63 -32.01 16.89
C LYS A 16 8.57 -33.11 16.44
N VAL A 17 9.87 -32.84 16.39
CA VAL A 17 10.87 -33.82 15.95
C VAL A 17 11.04 -34.89 17.03
N LYS A 18 10.92 -36.16 16.67
CA LYS A 18 11.06 -37.28 17.62
C LYS A 18 12.47 -37.86 17.63
N THR A 19 12.94 -38.28 16.46
CA THR A 19 14.24 -38.94 16.29
C THR A 19 14.98 -38.34 15.11
N MET A 20 16.30 -38.43 15.13
CA MET A 20 17.17 -38.02 14.04
C MET A 20 18.37 -38.95 14.00
N ASP A 21 18.50 -39.71 12.91
CA ASP A 21 19.59 -40.65 12.67
C ASP A 21 20.36 -40.20 11.43
N GLN A 22 21.69 -40.29 11.45
CA GLN A 22 22.47 -40.10 10.22
C GLN A 22 22.32 -41.33 9.32
N LEU A 23 21.99 -41.13 8.04
CA LEU A 23 22.00 -42.22 7.07
C LEU A 23 23.44 -42.54 6.64
N LEU A 24 23.81 -43.82 6.75
CA LEU A 24 25.13 -44.34 6.37
C LEU A 24 25.30 -44.50 4.85
N ARG A 25 24.20 -44.50 4.09
CA ARG A 25 24.17 -44.50 2.62
C ARG A 25 23.16 -43.44 2.17
N PRO A 26 23.53 -42.51 1.27
CA PRO A 26 22.58 -41.53 0.76
C PRO A 26 21.47 -42.24 0.01
N VAL A 27 20.24 -41.82 0.23
CA VAL A 27 19.16 -42.07 -0.73
C VAL A 27 19.57 -41.34 -2.01
N ASN A 28 19.33 -41.90 -3.20
CA ASN A 28 19.59 -41.26 -4.48
C ASN A 28 18.87 -39.90 -4.62
N THR A 29 19.39 -38.87 -3.98
CA THR A 29 19.04 -37.48 -4.16
C THR A 29 19.93 -36.93 -5.29
N PRO A 30 19.48 -35.91 -6.03
CA PRO A 30 20.19 -35.41 -7.21
C PRO A 30 21.60 -34.83 -6.92
N LYS A 31 22.04 -34.80 -5.66
CA LYS A 31 23.41 -34.44 -5.26
C LYS A 31 24.11 -35.62 -4.58
N PRO A 32 24.97 -36.39 -5.29
CA PRO A 32 25.60 -37.62 -4.80
C PRO A 32 26.64 -37.45 -3.66
N GLN A 33 26.66 -36.31 -2.95
CA GLN A 33 27.62 -36.01 -1.88
C GLN A 33 27.00 -35.39 -0.61
N SER A 34 25.68 -35.19 -0.54
CA SER A 34 25.08 -34.63 0.68
C SER A 34 24.96 -35.69 1.76
N ARG A 35 25.45 -35.41 2.97
CA ARG A 35 25.12 -36.22 4.15
C ARG A 35 23.63 -36.04 4.43
N GLU A 36 22.93 -37.15 4.62
CA GLU A 36 21.49 -37.15 4.84
C GLU A 36 21.17 -37.60 6.26
N GLY A 37 20.17 -36.95 6.85
CA GLY A 37 19.58 -37.34 8.11
C GLY A 37 18.22 -37.97 7.86
N ARG A 38 17.89 -39.05 8.55
CA ARG A 38 16.55 -39.60 8.60
C ARG A 38 15.92 -39.18 9.91
N PHE A 39 14.72 -38.62 9.86
CA PHE A 39 14.01 -38.21 11.06
C PHE A 39 12.55 -38.61 11.04
N THR A 40 11.99 -38.74 12.23
CA THR A 40 10.56 -38.99 12.45
C THR A 40 9.97 -37.84 13.25
N VAL A 41 8.66 -37.67 13.14
CA VAL A 41 7.96 -36.52 13.71
C VAL A 41 6.64 -36.92 14.34
N ASP A 42 6.22 -36.19 15.36
CA ASP A 42 4.83 -36.12 15.78
C ASP A 42 4.19 -34.94 15.06
N ILE A 43 3.11 -35.19 14.31
CA ILE A 43 2.39 -34.14 13.59
C ILE A 43 1.52 -33.39 14.59
N LEU A 44 1.80 -32.10 14.80
CA LEU A 44 1.01 -31.23 15.67
C LEU A 44 -0.15 -30.60 14.89
N GLU A 45 0.11 -30.15 13.66
CA GLU A 45 -0.90 -29.58 12.78
C GLU A 45 -0.54 -29.81 11.31
N ASN A 46 -1.43 -30.41 10.53
CA ASN A 46 -1.17 -30.68 9.11
C ASN A 46 -1.77 -29.59 8.21
N PHE A 47 -0.98 -28.95 7.35
CA PHE A 47 -1.46 -27.88 6.47
C PHE A 47 -1.70 -28.34 5.04
N LYS A 48 -0.94 -29.33 4.55
CA LYS A 48 -1.08 -29.84 3.19
C LYS A 48 -0.53 -31.25 3.10
N ASN A 49 -1.39 -32.23 2.78
CA ASN A 49 -1.15 -33.68 2.75
C ASN A 49 -0.47 -34.24 4.01
N THR A 50 -0.86 -35.43 4.45
CA THR A 50 -0.22 -36.02 5.64
C THR A 50 1.22 -36.38 5.35
N LEU A 51 2.14 -35.91 6.19
CA LEU A 51 3.56 -36.30 6.13
C LEU A 51 3.69 -37.82 6.34
N PRO A 52 4.61 -38.49 5.63
CA PRO A 52 4.93 -39.89 5.93
C PRO A 52 5.63 -40.02 7.28
N ASP A 53 5.64 -41.24 7.83
CA ASP A 53 6.24 -41.56 9.14
C ASP A 53 7.74 -41.22 9.22
N THR A 54 8.41 -41.23 8.07
CA THR A 54 9.84 -41.01 7.95
C THR A 54 10.13 -39.94 6.90
N LEU A 55 10.97 -38.99 7.26
CA LEU A 55 11.44 -37.90 6.42
C LEU A 55 12.95 -37.90 6.29
N ILE A 56 13.43 -37.34 5.19
CA ILE A 56 14.85 -37.13 4.94
C ILE A 56 15.18 -35.64 5.06
N LEU A 57 16.22 -35.33 5.81
CA LEU A 57 16.86 -34.02 5.84
C LEU A 57 18.11 -34.07 4.97
N GLU A 58 18.12 -33.27 3.91
CA GLU A 58 19.29 -33.08 3.07
C GLU A 58 20.33 -32.20 3.79
N SER A 59 21.61 -32.41 3.48
CA SER A 59 22.74 -31.64 4.05
C SER A 59 22.88 -31.73 5.59
N TYR A 60 22.39 -32.80 6.21
CA TYR A 60 22.55 -33.05 7.65
C TYR A 60 24.02 -33.18 8.07
N ASN A 61 24.41 -32.59 9.21
CA ASN A 61 25.82 -32.57 9.66
C ASN A 61 26.81 -32.01 8.61
N THR A 62 26.35 -31.03 7.82
CA THR A 62 27.18 -30.21 6.94
C THR A 62 27.09 -28.73 7.37
N SER A 63 27.87 -27.85 6.74
CA SER A 63 27.76 -26.40 6.96
C SER A 63 26.39 -25.81 6.58
N CYS A 64 25.58 -26.54 5.82
CA CYS A 64 24.23 -26.14 5.40
C CYS A 64 23.11 -26.77 6.25
N ASP A 65 23.45 -27.53 7.31
CA ASP A 65 22.46 -28.13 8.20
C ASP A 65 21.59 -27.03 8.84
N ILE A 66 20.27 -27.15 8.69
CA ILE A 66 19.31 -26.21 9.28
C ILE A 66 19.20 -26.35 10.81
N GLY A 67 19.84 -27.36 11.40
CA GLY A 67 19.90 -27.55 12.84
C GLY A 67 18.66 -28.21 13.42
N LEU A 68 17.92 -28.98 12.62
CA LEU A 68 16.74 -29.74 13.06
C LEU A 68 17.19 -30.87 13.99
N ARG A 69 16.71 -30.87 15.23
CA ARG A 69 17.09 -31.83 16.28
C ARG A 69 15.86 -32.35 17.05
N PRO A 70 15.94 -33.55 17.65
CA PRO A 70 14.88 -34.11 18.50
C PRO A 70 14.40 -33.13 19.58
N GLY A 71 13.10 -33.14 19.86
CA GLY A 71 12.45 -32.29 20.85
C GLY A 71 12.05 -30.90 20.36
N GLN A 72 12.62 -30.42 19.25
CA GLN A 72 12.30 -29.10 18.69
C GLN A 72 10.96 -29.12 17.94
N THR A 73 10.30 -27.96 17.91
CA THR A 73 9.08 -27.74 17.12
C THR A 73 9.44 -27.01 15.84
N TRP A 74 8.98 -27.52 14.70
CA TRP A 74 9.30 -26.98 13.38
C TRP A 74 8.05 -26.86 12.51
N ILE A 75 8.01 -25.84 11.67
CA ILE A 75 7.14 -25.80 10.51
C ILE A 75 7.95 -26.39 9.36
N VAL A 76 7.55 -27.56 8.89
CA VAL A 76 8.27 -28.34 7.86
C VAL A 76 7.60 -28.19 6.51
N PHE A 77 8.41 -27.88 5.51
CA PHE A 77 8.06 -27.93 4.09
C PHE A 77 8.87 -29.05 3.45
N ALA A 78 8.20 -30.10 2.96
CA ALA A 78 8.86 -31.24 2.34
C ALA A 78 8.42 -31.41 0.86
N LYS A 79 9.39 -31.77 0.03
CA LYS A 79 9.22 -32.13 -1.38
C LYS A 79 9.15 -33.64 -1.53
N LEU A 80 8.44 -34.12 -2.55
CA LEU A 80 8.42 -35.53 -2.90
C LEU A 80 9.52 -35.79 -3.95
N VAL A 81 10.51 -36.61 -3.60
CA VAL A 81 11.64 -36.96 -4.47
C VAL A 81 11.81 -38.48 -4.44
N HIS A 82 11.67 -39.13 -5.59
CA HIS A 82 11.74 -40.60 -5.72
C HIS A 82 10.87 -41.36 -4.69
N GLY A 83 9.68 -40.84 -4.38
CA GLY A 83 8.75 -41.44 -3.42
C GLY A 83 9.03 -41.13 -1.95
N GLN A 84 10.04 -40.32 -1.65
CA GLN A 84 10.40 -39.93 -0.28
C GLN A 84 10.12 -38.44 -0.03
N ALA A 85 9.68 -38.12 1.20
CA ALA A 85 9.52 -36.74 1.64
C ALA A 85 10.87 -36.19 2.12
N VAL A 86 11.39 -35.21 1.38
CA VAL A 86 12.71 -34.61 1.62
C VAL A 86 12.55 -33.15 2.01
N VAL A 87 13.21 -32.77 3.10
CA VAL A 87 13.38 -31.39 3.58
C VAL A 87 14.77 -30.92 3.19
N TYR A 88 14.85 -29.78 2.51
CA TYR A 88 16.12 -29.23 2.04
C TYR A 88 16.65 -28.12 2.93
N ALA A 89 17.97 -28.00 2.95
CA ALA A 89 18.63 -26.79 3.42
C ALA A 89 18.21 -25.58 2.54
N CYS A 90 18.02 -24.41 3.14
CA CYS A 90 17.59 -23.17 2.49
C CYS A 90 16.15 -23.15 1.91
N ASP A 91 15.32 -24.16 2.18
CA ASP A 91 13.87 -24.12 1.89
C ASP A 91 13.09 -23.34 2.99
N TYR A 92 11.75 -23.32 2.90
CA TYR A 92 10.86 -22.57 3.80
C TYR A 92 10.71 -23.16 5.22
N SER A 93 11.35 -24.29 5.52
CA SER A 93 11.29 -24.92 6.84
C SER A 93 11.92 -24.03 7.91
N LEU A 94 11.20 -23.88 9.02
CA LEU A 94 11.54 -22.93 10.08
C LEU A 94 11.37 -23.60 11.45
N ARG A 95 12.33 -23.37 12.34
CA ARG A 95 12.19 -23.68 13.76
C ARG A 95 11.16 -22.75 14.39
N TYR A 96 10.08 -23.32 14.91
CA TYR A 96 8.94 -22.56 15.43
C TYR A 96 9.28 -21.83 16.74
N ASP A 97 10.09 -22.45 17.61
CA ASP A 97 10.46 -21.97 18.94
C ASP A 97 11.70 -21.05 18.97
N GLN A 98 12.19 -20.59 17.82
CA GLN A 98 13.38 -19.74 17.75
C GLN A 98 13.05 -18.31 17.29
N GLU A 99 13.44 -17.31 18.09
CA GLU A 99 13.44 -15.91 17.66
C GLU A 99 14.43 -15.71 16.49
N LEU A 100 13.90 -15.45 15.30
CA LEU A 100 14.71 -15.17 14.11
C LEU A 100 15.35 -13.78 14.20
N LYS A 101 16.58 -13.69 14.71
CA LYS A 101 17.45 -12.53 14.48
C LYS A 101 18.06 -12.64 13.09
N ARG A 102 17.56 -11.91 12.08
CA ARG A 102 18.27 -11.72 10.81
C ARG A 102 18.34 -10.26 10.41
N GLY A 103 19.57 -9.81 10.15
CA GLY A 103 19.91 -8.45 9.75
C GLY A 103 19.65 -8.19 8.27
N SER A 104 18.97 -7.07 8.01
CA SER A 104 19.49 -5.94 7.23
C SER A 104 18.69 -4.70 7.62
N GLY A 105 19.37 -3.63 8.02
CA GLY A 105 18.82 -2.27 8.15
C GLY A 105 17.73 -1.99 9.20
N TYR A 106 16.94 -2.96 9.64
CA TYR A 106 15.91 -2.76 10.65
C TYR A 106 15.84 -4.01 11.53
N GLN A 107 15.93 -3.83 12.85
CA GLN A 107 15.69 -4.92 13.79
C GLN A 107 14.18 -5.08 13.95
N ILE A 108 13.59 -5.98 13.17
CA ILE A 108 12.23 -6.46 13.39
C ILE A 108 12.32 -7.48 14.53
N ARG A 109 11.66 -7.23 15.66
CA ARG A 109 11.67 -8.21 16.77
C ARG A 109 10.76 -9.42 16.50
N ASP A 110 9.91 -9.39 15.48
CA ASP A 110 8.98 -10.48 15.20
C ASP A 110 8.99 -10.88 13.71
N ARG A 111 9.73 -11.95 13.41
CA ARG A 111 9.28 -12.98 12.45
C ARG A 111 9.18 -14.27 13.25
N THR A 112 8.20 -14.35 14.15
CA THR A 112 8.03 -15.53 14.99
C THR A 112 7.47 -16.67 14.16
N GLY A 113 7.67 -17.92 14.60
CA GLY A 113 7.00 -19.08 14.03
C GLY A 113 5.48 -18.88 13.90
N ASP A 114 4.88 -18.01 14.72
CA ASP A 114 3.46 -17.66 14.70
C ASP A 114 3.01 -16.94 13.42
N GLU A 115 3.83 -16.05 12.85
CA GLU A 115 3.46 -15.36 11.61
C GLU A 115 3.34 -16.33 10.43
N LEU A 116 4.30 -17.25 10.33
CA LEU A 116 4.30 -18.28 9.32
C LEU A 116 3.13 -19.26 9.56
N LEU A 117 2.90 -19.64 10.81
CA LEU A 117 1.80 -20.54 11.21
C LEU A 117 0.43 -19.92 10.89
N ASN A 118 0.20 -18.66 11.24
CA ASN A 118 -1.04 -17.95 10.97
C ASN A 118 -1.24 -17.68 9.47
N SER A 119 -0.16 -17.41 8.73
CA SER A 119 -0.21 -17.36 7.27
C SER A 119 -0.67 -18.69 6.67
N LEU A 120 -0.11 -19.82 7.14
CA LEU A 120 -0.51 -21.16 6.68
C LEU A 120 -1.97 -21.45 7.00
N ARG A 121 -2.44 -21.13 8.20
CA ARG A 121 -3.84 -21.29 8.59
C ARG A 121 -4.78 -20.51 7.67
N ARG A 122 -4.45 -19.25 7.38
CA ARG A 122 -5.21 -18.41 6.44
C ARG A 122 -5.33 -19.04 5.05
N PHE A 123 -4.22 -19.53 4.47
CA PHE A 123 -4.23 -20.11 3.13
C PHE A 123 -4.88 -21.50 3.06
N THR A 124 -4.98 -22.19 4.19
CA THR A 124 -5.56 -23.55 4.29
C THR A 124 -6.99 -23.54 4.85
N GLY A 125 -7.57 -22.36 5.07
CA GLY A 125 -8.94 -22.22 5.60
C GLY A 125 -9.09 -22.63 7.06
N ARG A 126 -8.00 -22.65 7.83
CA ARG A 126 -7.99 -23.04 9.25
C ARG A 126 -8.17 -21.81 10.16
N PRO A 127 -8.79 -21.99 11.34
CA PRO A 127 -8.96 -20.90 12.29
C PRO A 127 -7.59 -20.36 12.74
N ILE A 128 -7.43 -19.05 12.64
CA ILE A 128 -6.23 -18.37 13.11
C ILE A 128 -6.32 -18.24 14.62
N GLN A 129 -5.31 -18.73 15.32
CA GLN A 129 -5.19 -18.55 16.76
C GLN A 129 -4.89 -17.07 17.00
N ALA A 130 -5.84 -16.35 17.60
CA ALA A 130 -5.69 -14.94 17.89
C ALA A 130 -4.65 -14.77 18.99
N THR A 131 -3.41 -14.52 18.60
CA THR A 131 -2.42 -13.93 19.47
C THR A 131 -2.36 -12.45 19.13
N ASP A 132 -2.51 -11.59 20.15
CA ASP A 132 -2.33 -10.15 20.02
C ASP A 132 -0.82 -9.90 19.83
N ASN A 133 -0.34 -10.12 18.60
CA ASN A 133 1.07 -9.98 18.28
C ASN A 133 1.35 -8.51 18.04
N LYS A 134 1.89 -7.85 19.07
CA LYS A 134 2.43 -6.51 18.99
C LYS A 134 3.78 -6.56 18.28
N ILE A 135 3.84 -6.04 17.06
CA ILE A 135 5.08 -5.95 16.28
C ILE A 135 5.74 -4.61 16.56
N GLU A 136 7.01 -4.67 16.99
CA GLU A 136 7.90 -3.53 17.10
C GLU A 136 9.08 -3.70 16.12
N GLN A 137 9.33 -2.68 15.30
CA GLN A 137 10.51 -2.58 14.46
C GLN A 137 11.37 -1.41 14.91
N PHE A 138 12.69 -1.57 14.81
CA PHE A 138 13.66 -0.55 15.18
C PHE A 138 14.62 -0.27 14.02
N TYR A 139 15.03 0.97 13.89
CA TYR A 139 16.14 1.40 13.04
C TYR A 139 17.48 0.82 13.54
N PRO A 140 18.57 0.85 12.73
CA PRO A 140 19.89 0.37 13.16
C PRO A 140 20.43 1.09 14.38
N ASN A 141 20.03 2.35 14.57
CA ASN A 141 20.41 3.18 15.71
C ASN A 141 19.64 2.84 17.01
N GLY A 142 18.79 1.81 16.99
CA GLY A 142 18.01 1.35 18.14
C GLY A 142 16.75 2.17 18.41
N GLN A 143 16.45 3.21 17.63
CA GLN A 143 15.21 3.95 17.76
C GLN A 143 14.04 3.20 17.13
N ARG A 144 12.84 3.35 17.70
CA ARG A 144 11.65 2.68 17.21
C ARG A 144 11.29 3.22 15.82
N ALA A 145 10.94 2.33 14.90
CA ALA A 145 10.51 2.63 13.53
C ALA A 145 9.01 2.39 13.33
N LEU A 146 8.50 1.29 13.90
CA LEU A 146 7.12 0.86 13.73
C LEU A 146 6.61 0.22 15.02
N LEU A 147 5.34 0.45 15.31
CA LEU A 147 4.56 -0.22 16.32
C LEU A 147 3.18 -0.51 15.74
N THR A 148 2.73 -1.76 15.81
CA THR A 148 1.38 -2.14 15.38
C THR A 148 0.97 -3.41 16.08
N THR A 149 -0.34 -3.61 16.25
CA THR A 149 -0.90 -4.88 16.72
C THR A 149 -1.49 -5.63 15.52
N TYR A 150 -1.25 -6.94 15.44
CA TYR A 150 -1.96 -7.81 14.52
C TYR A 150 -2.90 -8.71 15.31
N ARG A 151 -4.16 -8.80 14.90
CA ARG A 151 -5.03 -9.93 15.28
C ARG A 151 -5.47 -10.67 14.03
N ARG A 152 -5.60 -12.00 14.15
CA ARG A 152 -6.10 -12.87 13.06
C ARG A 152 -5.36 -12.68 11.71
N GLY A 153 -4.07 -12.36 11.74
CA GLY A 153 -3.25 -12.20 10.53
C GLY A 153 -3.50 -10.92 9.72
N GLY A 154 -4.16 -9.91 10.30
CA GLY A 154 -4.27 -8.56 9.76
C GLY A 154 -3.96 -7.51 10.84
N ALA A 155 -3.53 -6.31 10.43
CA ALA A 155 -3.34 -5.22 11.37
C ALA A 155 -4.69 -4.87 12.02
N GLU A 156 -4.67 -4.69 13.34
CA GLU A 156 -5.80 -4.22 14.12
C GLU A 156 -5.38 -3.04 14.99
N GLU A 157 -6.34 -2.20 15.33
CA GLU A 157 -6.20 -1.07 16.25
C GLU A 157 -5.38 0.07 15.67
N GLU A 158 -4.18 0.33 16.18
CA GLU A 158 -3.36 1.50 15.80
C GLU A 158 -1.99 1.04 15.30
N ARG A 159 -1.59 1.60 14.16
CA ARG A 159 -0.24 1.55 13.63
C ARG A 159 0.41 2.91 13.86
N THR A 160 1.56 2.92 14.52
CA THR A 160 2.36 4.12 14.73
C THR A 160 3.71 3.95 14.03
N VAL A 161 4.14 4.99 13.31
CA VAL A 161 5.39 5.03 12.56
C VAL A 161 6.21 6.22 13.04
N TRP A 162 7.52 6.03 13.17
CA TRP A 162 8.47 7.07 13.57
C TRP A 162 9.56 7.22 12.52
N TYR A 163 10.18 8.40 12.47
CA TYR A 163 11.44 8.66 11.77
C TYR A 163 12.63 8.08 12.56
N ALA A 164 13.82 7.91 11.95
CA ALA A 164 14.99 7.37 12.67
C ALA A 164 15.61 8.35 13.65
N ASN A 165 15.14 9.60 13.68
CA ASN A 165 15.41 10.56 14.76
C ASN A 165 14.39 10.48 15.92
N GLY A 166 13.42 9.56 15.85
CA GLY A 166 12.50 9.22 16.93
C GLY A 166 11.26 10.11 16.97
N LYS A 167 11.14 11.07 16.06
CA LYS A 167 9.94 11.89 15.89
C LYS A 167 8.83 11.06 15.26
N LEU A 168 7.59 11.36 15.63
CA LEU A 168 6.40 10.71 15.08
C LEU A 168 6.27 11.04 13.58
N ALA A 169 6.20 10.01 12.75
CA ALA A 169 6.01 10.12 11.31
C ALA A 169 4.54 9.96 10.92
N GLY A 170 3.84 9.02 11.56
CA GLY A 170 2.44 8.75 11.23
C GLY A 170 1.70 7.89 12.24
N LYS A 171 0.38 7.99 12.20
CA LYS A 171 -0.57 7.17 12.95
C LYS A 171 -1.74 6.79 12.06
N GLU A 172 -2.11 5.51 12.09
CA GLU A 172 -3.17 4.95 11.27
C GLU A 172 -4.02 3.98 12.09
N SER A 173 -5.34 4.04 11.97
CA SER A 173 -6.23 3.07 12.60
C SER A 173 -6.58 1.93 11.64
N TYR A 174 -6.54 0.68 12.09
CA TYR A 174 -6.88 -0.51 11.30
C TYR A 174 -8.00 -1.33 11.95
N LYS A 175 -8.85 -1.90 11.10
CA LYS A 175 -9.88 -2.88 11.49
C LYS A 175 -9.97 -3.96 10.42
N ASN A 176 -9.89 -5.23 10.83
CA ASN A 176 -9.91 -6.39 9.93
C ASN A 176 -8.84 -6.32 8.80
N GLY A 177 -7.68 -5.74 9.09
CA GLY A 177 -6.60 -5.59 8.10
C GLY A 177 -6.77 -4.47 7.07
N ALA A 178 -7.83 -3.66 7.15
CA ALA A 178 -8.02 -2.46 6.34
C ALA A 178 -7.95 -1.19 7.21
N ILE A 179 -7.46 -0.09 6.64
CA ILE A 179 -7.44 1.20 7.36
C ILE A 179 -8.88 1.65 7.63
N ASN A 180 -9.18 1.99 8.88
CA ASN A 180 -10.52 2.26 9.36
C ASN A 180 -10.45 3.18 10.58
N GLY A 181 -10.69 4.46 10.35
CA GLY A 181 -10.46 5.55 11.29
C GLY A 181 -9.60 6.63 10.65
N ARG A 182 -8.83 7.35 11.46
CA ARG A 182 -8.00 8.48 11.00
C ARG A 182 -6.60 7.99 10.61
N SER A 183 -6.08 8.52 9.50
CA SER A 183 -4.70 8.41 9.06
C SER A 183 -4.09 9.80 9.14
N THR A 184 -3.07 9.98 9.96
CA THR A 184 -2.39 11.28 10.13
C THR A 184 -0.90 11.07 9.98
N TRP A 185 -0.27 11.89 9.15
CA TRP A 185 1.16 11.88 8.87
C TRP A 185 1.74 13.27 9.05
N TRP A 186 2.99 13.32 9.50
CA TRP A 186 3.73 14.56 9.74
C TRP A 186 5.05 14.51 9.02
N PHE A 187 5.50 15.67 8.55
CA PHE A 187 6.88 15.85 8.10
C PHE A 187 7.85 15.71 9.28
N VAL A 188 9.13 15.46 8.99
CA VAL A 188 10.17 15.27 10.04
C VAL A 188 10.36 16.52 10.94
N ASN A 189 9.94 17.69 10.48
CA ASN A 189 9.92 18.91 11.29
C ASN A 189 8.71 18.99 12.25
N GLY A 190 7.73 18.08 12.14
CA GLY A 190 6.51 18.03 12.94
C GLY A 190 5.29 18.72 12.30
N ASN A 191 5.46 19.37 11.14
CA ASN A 191 4.32 19.97 10.41
C ASN A 191 3.40 18.87 9.87
N PRO A 192 2.08 19.12 9.76
CA PRO A 192 1.16 18.16 9.18
C PRO A 192 1.52 17.92 7.71
N MET A 193 1.46 16.65 7.29
CA MET A 193 1.70 16.21 5.91
C MET A 193 0.40 15.69 5.28
N VAL A 194 -0.30 14.81 5.99
CA VAL A 194 -1.58 14.21 5.56
C VAL A 194 -2.49 14.02 6.76
N ASP A 195 -3.80 14.22 6.56
CA ASP A 195 -4.85 13.94 7.52
C ASP A 195 -6.10 13.47 6.78
N GLU A 196 -6.43 12.20 6.91
CA GLU A 196 -7.46 11.54 6.11
C GLU A 196 -8.31 10.62 7.00
N ALA A 197 -9.61 10.53 6.69
CA ALA A 197 -10.50 9.59 7.36
C ALA A 197 -10.86 8.44 6.42
N PHE A 198 -10.92 7.22 6.96
CA PHE A 198 -11.17 6.01 6.21
C PHE A 198 -12.24 5.13 6.87
N ALA A 199 -13.06 4.47 6.05
CA ALA A 199 -13.90 3.36 6.45
C ALA A 199 -13.58 2.16 5.56
N GLN A 200 -13.10 1.06 6.16
CA GLN A 200 -12.75 -0.18 5.46
C GLN A 200 -11.86 0.03 4.20
N GLY A 201 -10.86 0.91 4.30
CA GLY A 201 -9.94 1.23 3.21
C GLY A 201 -10.41 2.30 2.23
N ILE A 202 -11.64 2.79 2.36
CA ILE A 202 -12.21 3.83 1.49
C ILE A 202 -12.10 5.17 2.20
N ALA A 203 -11.52 6.18 1.53
CA ALA A 203 -11.46 7.54 2.05
C ALA A 203 -12.87 8.12 2.18
N ILE A 204 -13.20 8.65 3.34
CA ILE A 204 -14.49 9.24 3.68
C ILE A 204 -14.27 10.58 4.39
N ASP A 205 -15.28 11.43 4.44
CA ASP A 205 -15.21 12.73 5.10
C ASP A 205 -14.04 13.57 4.53
N THR A 206 -13.32 14.31 5.36
CA THR A 206 -12.39 15.33 4.93
C THR A 206 -10.96 14.80 4.93
N SER A 207 -10.34 14.82 3.76
CA SER A 207 -8.92 14.59 3.55
C SER A 207 -8.19 15.91 3.34
N ARG A 208 -7.05 16.09 4.00
CA ARG A 208 -6.19 17.27 3.90
C ARG A 208 -4.76 16.84 3.64
N ARG A 209 -4.07 17.55 2.75
CA ARG A 209 -2.66 17.38 2.46
C ARG A 209 -1.97 18.73 2.42
N TRP A 210 -0.74 18.79 2.88
CA TRP A 210 0.02 20.03 3.01
C TRP A 210 1.34 19.95 2.23
N TYR A 211 1.85 21.10 1.83
CA TYR A 211 3.17 21.22 1.24
C TYR A 211 4.28 21.07 2.28
N ASP A 212 5.38 20.46 1.86
CA ASP A 212 6.65 20.63 2.54
C ASP A 212 7.28 21.96 2.08
N ASN A 213 7.08 23.01 2.86
CA ASN A 213 7.65 24.33 2.57
C ASN A 213 9.15 24.43 2.94
N ASN A 214 9.73 23.35 3.48
CA ASN A 214 11.16 23.21 3.73
C ASN A 214 11.74 22.26 2.68
N ILE A 215 12.00 22.78 1.48
CA ILE A 215 12.50 22.00 0.33
C ILE A 215 13.85 21.37 0.68
N ASP A 216 13.83 20.09 1.07
CA ASP A 216 14.94 19.12 1.01
C ASP A 216 14.36 17.69 1.08
N SER A 217 13.75 17.22 -0.01
CA SER A 217 13.16 15.87 -0.09
C SER A 217 13.97 14.92 -0.98
N VAL A 218 14.40 13.76 -0.46
CA VAL A 218 14.92 12.60 -1.23
C VAL A 218 14.23 11.30 -0.75
N TRP A 219 14.07 10.33 -1.65
CA TRP A 219 13.22 9.13 -1.57
C TRP A 219 13.78 7.97 -0.71
N VAL A 220 12.91 7.24 0.01
CA VAL A 220 13.18 5.89 0.51
C VAL A 220 11.97 4.99 0.24
N GLN A 221 12.15 3.92 -0.53
CA GLN A 221 11.09 2.95 -0.79
C GLN A 221 10.78 2.10 0.45
N THR A 222 9.53 2.16 0.93
CA THR A 222 8.93 1.06 1.68
C THR A 222 7.60 0.68 1.02
N THR A 223 7.41 -0.59 0.71
CA THR A 223 6.23 -1.10 0.00
C THR A 223 5.20 -1.68 0.98
N PRO A 224 3.87 -1.49 0.78
CA PRO A 224 3.16 -0.41 0.08
C PRO A 224 2.36 0.46 1.09
N GLY A 225 2.37 1.79 1.06
CA GLY A 225 2.91 2.71 0.07
C GLY A 225 3.07 4.14 0.61
N PHE A 226 4.06 4.36 1.47
CA PHE A 226 4.60 5.69 1.75
C PHE A 226 6.13 5.60 1.82
N SER A 227 6.79 6.57 1.19
CA SER A 227 8.24 6.74 1.21
C SER A 227 8.58 7.80 2.26
N LEU A 228 9.22 7.44 3.36
CA LEU A 228 9.63 8.40 4.41
C LEU A 228 11.08 8.84 4.15
N SER A 229 11.31 10.16 4.05
CA SER A 229 12.64 10.75 3.83
C SER A 229 13.38 11.00 5.15
N GLU A 230 14.71 10.88 5.14
CA GLU A 230 15.57 11.39 6.20
C GLU A 230 16.60 12.40 5.65
N ARG A 231 16.47 13.65 6.10
CA ARG A 231 17.58 14.50 6.58
C ARG A 231 17.05 15.42 7.67
N ASP A 232 17.92 15.72 8.62
CA ASP A 232 17.66 16.60 9.76
C ASP A 232 17.35 18.04 9.29
N SER A 233 16.06 18.39 9.23
CA SER A 233 15.57 19.72 8.84
C SER A 233 15.26 20.62 10.05
N THR A 234 15.94 20.40 11.18
CA THR A 234 15.82 21.24 12.38
C THR A 234 16.24 22.71 12.18
N LEU A 235 16.79 23.09 11.02
CA LEU A 235 17.32 24.43 10.79
C LEU A 235 16.29 25.51 10.40
N ARG A 236 15.03 25.19 10.07
CA ARG A 236 13.97 26.20 9.81
C ARG A 236 12.59 25.76 10.32
N ALA A 237 12.42 25.79 11.64
CA ALA A 237 11.23 25.30 12.34
C ALA A 237 10.09 26.34 12.52
N SER A 238 9.88 27.30 11.60
CA SER A 238 8.94 28.41 11.88
C SER A 238 7.91 28.76 10.81
N ARG A 239 7.85 28.08 9.66
CA ARG A 239 6.79 28.32 8.67
C ARG A 239 5.72 27.24 8.75
N GLN A 240 4.49 27.65 9.03
CA GLN A 240 3.31 26.80 8.91
C GLN A 240 3.23 26.27 7.48
N SER A 241 3.04 24.96 7.33
CA SER A 241 2.86 24.36 6.00
C SER A 241 1.54 24.83 5.40
N ASN A 242 1.60 25.29 4.15
CA ASN A 242 0.40 25.66 3.42
C ASN A 242 -0.33 24.40 2.95
N LEU A 243 -1.67 24.46 2.96
CA LEU A 243 -2.50 23.39 2.45
C LEU A 243 -2.19 23.21 0.96
N GLN A 244 -2.02 21.97 0.52
CA GLN A 244 -1.87 21.60 -0.88
C GLN A 244 -3.23 21.24 -1.46
N SER A 245 -4.00 20.44 -0.73
CA SER A 245 -5.33 20.02 -1.17
C SER A 245 -6.25 19.69 -0.01
N ILE A 246 -7.54 19.90 -0.22
CA ILE A 246 -8.63 19.35 0.59
C ILE A 246 -9.59 18.60 -0.32
N SER A 247 -10.07 17.46 0.13
CA SER A 247 -11.19 16.76 -0.49
C SER A 247 -12.20 16.33 0.55
N ILE A 248 -13.47 16.35 0.19
CA ILE A 248 -14.57 15.91 1.05
C ILE A 248 -15.30 14.81 0.30
N ALA A 249 -15.42 13.64 0.92
CA ALA A 249 -16.14 12.50 0.39
C ALA A 249 -17.32 12.11 1.28
N ASP A 250 -18.35 11.52 0.67
CA ASP A 250 -19.48 10.95 1.41
C ASP A 250 -19.10 9.65 2.14
N LYS A 251 -20.07 9.02 2.81
CA LYS A 251 -19.85 7.75 3.54
C LYS A 251 -19.57 6.55 2.62
N LYS A 252 -19.81 6.67 1.31
CA LYS A 252 -19.52 5.65 0.29
C LYS A 252 -18.17 5.91 -0.40
N GLY A 253 -17.49 7.00 -0.07
CA GLY A 253 -16.23 7.43 -0.69
C GLY A 253 -16.39 8.19 -2.00
N GLN A 254 -17.59 8.66 -2.31
CA GLN A 254 -17.85 9.49 -3.49
C GLN A 254 -17.40 10.92 -3.19
N LEU A 255 -16.57 11.47 -4.07
CA LEU A 255 -16.06 12.83 -3.94
C LEU A 255 -17.21 13.83 -4.08
N LEU A 256 -17.36 14.72 -3.09
CA LEU A 256 -18.34 15.80 -3.07
C LEU A 256 -17.70 17.16 -3.35
N ARG A 257 -16.50 17.37 -2.82
CA ARG A 257 -15.75 18.60 -3.05
C ARG A 257 -14.26 18.33 -3.11
N SER A 258 -13.54 19.05 -3.95
CA SER A 258 -12.09 19.14 -3.85
C SER A 258 -11.64 20.58 -4.03
N ALA A 259 -10.51 20.95 -3.43
CA ALA A 259 -9.83 22.19 -3.71
C ALA A 259 -8.32 21.99 -3.65
N GLN A 260 -7.61 22.61 -4.59
CA GLN A 260 -6.15 22.58 -4.69
C GLN A 260 -5.60 24.00 -4.57
N TYR A 261 -4.49 24.12 -3.87
CA TYR A 261 -3.86 25.39 -3.57
C TYR A 261 -2.41 25.39 -4.05
N SER A 262 -1.86 26.57 -4.34
CA SER A 262 -0.44 26.74 -4.60
C SER A 262 0.38 26.66 -3.31
N GLN A 263 1.70 26.55 -3.43
CA GLN A 263 2.62 26.60 -2.27
C GLN A 263 2.52 27.91 -1.47
N GLU A 264 2.03 28.99 -2.09
CA GLU A 264 1.79 30.28 -1.44
C GLU A 264 0.40 30.35 -0.76
N GLY A 265 -0.40 29.28 -0.83
CA GLY A 265 -1.73 29.19 -0.23
C GLY A 265 -2.86 29.76 -1.10
N ARG A 266 -2.61 30.06 -2.38
CA ARG A 266 -3.66 30.57 -3.29
C ARG A 266 -4.50 29.41 -3.83
N LEU A 267 -5.82 29.53 -3.81
CA LEU A 267 -6.72 28.57 -4.45
C LEU A 267 -6.46 28.56 -5.96
N MET A 268 -6.18 27.39 -6.53
CA MET A 268 -5.89 27.20 -7.94
C MET A 268 -7.04 26.52 -8.67
N ASP A 269 -7.72 25.62 -7.98
CA ASP A 269 -8.78 24.79 -8.53
C ASP A 269 -9.73 24.38 -7.42
N GLU A 270 -11.02 24.37 -7.69
CA GLU A 270 -11.98 23.65 -6.86
C GLU A 270 -13.00 22.91 -7.71
N SER A 271 -13.52 21.81 -7.16
CA SER A 271 -14.62 21.08 -7.76
C SER A 271 -15.71 20.80 -6.74
N ILE A 272 -16.95 20.79 -7.19
CA ILE A 272 -18.13 20.36 -6.44
C ILE A 272 -18.85 19.33 -7.30
N SER A 273 -19.12 18.16 -6.73
CA SER A 273 -19.74 17.03 -7.41
C SER A 273 -21.04 16.66 -6.71
N VAL A 274 -22.06 16.33 -7.50
CA VAL A 274 -23.36 15.81 -7.05
C VAL A 274 -23.49 14.39 -7.61
N PRO A 275 -22.96 13.38 -6.90
CA PRO A 275 -22.79 12.04 -7.45
C PRO A 275 -24.08 11.40 -7.96
N GLU A 276 -25.23 11.70 -7.35
CA GLU A 276 -26.55 11.17 -7.75
C GLU A 276 -26.92 11.55 -9.17
N THR A 277 -26.43 12.70 -9.65
CA THR A 277 -26.72 13.24 -10.98
C THR A 277 -25.53 13.11 -11.93
N GLY A 278 -24.36 12.72 -11.43
CA GLY A 278 -23.09 12.73 -12.17
C GLY A 278 -22.54 14.13 -12.46
N VAL A 279 -23.21 15.18 -11.99
CA VAL A 279 -22.82 16.59 -12.22
C VAL A 279 -21.56 16.92 -11.44
N THR A 280 -20.58 17.55 -12.09
CA THR A 280 -19.39 18.11 -11.43
C THR A 280 -19.05 19.49 -11.95
N CYS A 281 -19.16 20.51 -11.11
CA CYS A 281 -18.67 21.86 -11.39
C CYS A 281 -17.21 21.96 -10.97
N ARG A 282 -16.36 22.53 -11.82
CA ARG A 282 -14.95 22.78 -11.55
C ARG A 282 -14.59 24.21 -11.92
N THR A 283 -14.05 24.95 -10.97
CA THR A 283 -13.60 26.33 -11.14
C THR A 283 -12.09 26.37 -11.04
N ALA A 284 -11.41 26.89 -12.06
CA ALA A 284 -9.97 27.12 -12.02
C ALA A 284 -9.67 28.61 -11.89
N TYR A 285 -8.63 28.94 -11.13
CA TYR A 285 -8.23 30.30 -10.81
C TYR A 285 -6.84 30.63 -11.37
N ASP A 286 -6.63 31.89 -11.70
CA ASP A 286 -5.31 32.42 -12.08
C ASP A 286 -4.45 32.76 -10.86
N LYS A 287 -3.22 33.24 -11.10
CA LYS A 287 -2.27 33.58 -10.03
C LYS A 287 -2.72 34.75 -9.16
N GLN A 288 -3.66 35.56 -9.63
CA GLN A 288 -4.26 36.69 -8.93
C GLN A 288 -5.53 36.28 -8.15
N GLY A 289 -5.97 35.01 -8.26
CA GLY A 289 -7.17 34.51 -7.61
C GLY A 289 -8.46 34.80 -8.38
N GLN A 290 -8.37 35.21 -9.66
CA GLN A 290 -9.53 35.43 -10.52
C GLN A 290 -9.91 34.15 -11.25
N ILE A 291 -11.19 33.99 -11.57
CA ILE A 291 -11.68 32.83 -12.32
C ILE A 291 -11.08 32.84 -13.72
N ASN A 292 -10.35 31.78 -14.06
CA ASN A 292 -9.78 31.55 -15.38
C ASN A 292 -10.68 30.64 -16.23
N SER A 293 -11.37 29.66 -15.62
CA SER A 293 -12.33 28.80 -16.32
C SER A 293 -13.36 28.19 -15.35
N LEU A 294 -14.56 27.86 -15.87
CA LEU A 294 -15.63 27.21 -15.12
C LEU A 294 -16.20 26.04 -15.93
N ILE A 295 -15.73 24.83 -15.66
CA ILE A 295 -16.18 23.61 -16.34
C ILE A 295 -17.36 23.02 -15.57
N VAL A 296 -18.52 22.86 -16.21
CA VAL A 296 -19.70 22.24 -15.61
C VAL A 296 -19.95 20.89 -16.27
N THR A 297 -19.42 19.83 -15.68
CA THR A 297 -19.50 18.47 -16.22
C THR A 297 -20.93 17.94 -16.09
N CYS A 298 -21.79 18.37 -17.01
CA CYS A 298 -23.19 17.96 -17.22
C CYS A 298 -23.48 17.90 -18.73
N GLY A 299 -22.46 17.63 -19.55
CA GLY A 299 -22.53 17.78 -20.99
C GLY A 299 -22.22 19.19 -21.51
N TYR A 300 -21.69 20.14 -20.70
CA TYR A 300 -21.19 21.41 -21.25
C TYR A 300 -20.00 22.06 -20.52
N GLY A 301 -18.91 22.38 -21.23
CA GLY A 301 -17.77 23.11 -20.66
C GLY A 301 -17.89 24.61 -20.91
N VAL A 302 -17.57 25.50 -19.96
CA VAL A 302 -17.55 26.96 -20.20
C VAL A 302 -16.21 27.55 -19.74
N THR A 303 -15.72 28.56 -20.46
CA THR A 303 -14.58 29.38 -20.02
C THR A 303 -15.03 30.83 -20.03
N LEU A 304 -14.68 31.56 -18.96
CA LEU A 304 -15.00 32.98 -18.80
C LEU A 304 -13.72 33.81 -18.80
N ASN A 305 -13.81 35.08 -19.21
CA ASN A 305 -12.73 36.06 -19.07
C ASN A 305 -12.74 36.73 -17.69
N ARG A 306 -11.81 37.66 -17.45
CA ARG A 306 -11.67 38.40 -16.19
C ARG A 306 -12.90 39.20 -15.76
N GLU A 307 -13.77 39.57 -16.70
CA GLU A 307 -15.03 40.28 -16.45
C GLU A 307 -16.25 39.34 -16.37
N GLY A 308 -16.05 38.02 -16.35
CA GLY A 308 -17.13 37.02 -16.28
C GLY A 308 -17.87 36.78 -17.60
N ARG A 309 -17.32 37.21 -18.73
CA ARG A 309 -17.90 37.00 -20.07
C ARG A 309 -17.44 35.68 -20.65
N LEU A 310 -18.32 34.97 -21.37
CA LEU A 310 -17.93 33.75 -22.08
C LEU A 310 -16.78 34.02 -23.05
N LEU A 311 -15.78 33.15 -23.03
CA LEU A 311 -14.72 33.02 -24.03
C LEU A 311 -14.96 31.80 -24.92
N TYR A 312 -15.43 30.71 -24.32
CA TYR A 312 -15.82 29.53 -25.07
C TYR A 312 -16.80 28.64 -24.31
N ARG A 313 -17.60 27.87 -25.03
CA ARG A 313 -18.56 26.88 -24.54
C ARG A 313 -18.43 25.59 -25.35
N ILE A 314 -18.48 24.44 -24.70
CA ILE A 314 -18.71 23.14 -25.34
C ILE A 314 -20.06 22.63 -24.90
N ASP A 315 -20.81 22.04 -25.82
CA ASP A 315 -21.95 21.17 -25.54
C ASP A 315 -21.66 19.77 -26.09
N TYR A 316 -21.82 18.72 -25.29
CA TYR A 316 -21.62 17.33 -25.69
C TYR A 316 -22.96 16.71 -26.05
N GLU A 317 -23.02 16.07 -27.22
CA GLU A 317 -24.23 15.46 -27.76
C GLU A 317 -24.24 13.94 -27.51
N PRO A 318 -25.42 13.30 -27.36
CA PRO A 318 -25.53 11.86 -27.14
C PRO A 318 -24.93 10.99 -28.26
N ASP A 319 -24.78 11.54 -29.46
CA ASP A 319 -24.19 10.86 -30.62
C ASP A 319 -22.65 10.88 -30.62
N GLY A 320 -22.02 11.31 -29.52
CA GLY A 320 -20.57 11.43 -29.36
C GLY A 320 -19.97 12.66 -30.05
N SER A 321 -20.77 13.50 -30.70
CA SER A 321 -20.29 14.79 -31.21
C SER A 321 -20.28 15.85 -30.11
N ARG A 322 -19.53 16.93 -30.34
CA ARG A 322 -19.51 18.10 -29.45
C ARG A 322 -19.67 19.36 -30.26
N GLN A 323 -20.46 20.30 -29.79
CA GLN A 323 -20.55 21.65 -30.34
C GLN A 323 -19.63 22.56 -29.54
N VAL A 324 -18.89 23.44 -30.21
CA VAL A 324 -17.94 24.36 -29.58
C VAL A 324 -18.20 25.78 -30.07
N ALA A 325 -18.61 26.66 -29.18
CA ALA A 325 -18.84 28.08 -29.43
C ALA A 325 -17.70 28.91 -28.83
N TYR A 326 -17.15 29.84 -29.61
CA TYR A 326 -16.09 30.77 -29.24
C TYR A 326 -16.63 32.19 -29.25
N TYR A 327 -16.18 33.00 -28.30
CA TYR A 327 -16.65 34.35 -28.09
C TYR A 327 -15.46 35.31 -27.99
N ASP A 328 -15.66 36.55 -28.41
CA ASP A 328 -14.66 37.61 -28.21
C ASP A 328 -14.65 38.14 -26.76
N THR A 329 -13.73 39.06 -26.47
CA THR A 329 -13.60 39.70 -25.14
C THR A 329 -14.83 40.55 -24.73
N LYS A 330 -15.74 40.84 -25.66
CA LYS A 330 -17.02 41.53 -25.42
C LYS A 330 -18.17 40.52 -25.24
N GLY A 331 -17.92 39.21 -25.32
CA GLY A 331 -18.91 38.14 -25.17
C GLY A 331 -19.73 37.87 -26.43
N ARG A 332 -19.29 38.34 -27.61
CA ARG A 332 -19.99 38.13 -28.88
C ARG A 332 -19.51 36.84 -29.54
N LEU A 333 -20.43 36.01 -30.01
CA LEU A 333 -20.12 34.72 -30.67
C LEU A 333 -19.35 34.95 -31.98
N THR A 334 -18.08 34.55 -32.01
CA THR A 334 -17.18 34.68 -33.17
C THR A 334 -17.16 33.44 -34.03
N ARG A 335 -17.24 32.25 -33.42
CA ARG A 335 -17.11 30.98 -34.14
C ARG A 335 -17.90 29.89 -33.44
N TRP A 336 -18.60 29.05 -34.18
CA TRP A 336 -19.36 27.93 -33.66
C TRP A 336 -19.14 26.74 -34.58
N VAL A 337 -18.70 25.63 -34.00
CA VAL A 337 -18.34 24.43 -34.74
C VAL A 337 -18.99 23.20 -34.13
N ARG A 338 -19.26 22.18 -34.94
CA ARG A 338 -19.56 20.82 -34.48
C ARG A 338 -18.37 19.93 -34.78
N VAL A 339 -17.90 19.19 -33.80
CA VAL A 339 -16.81 18.21 -33.92
C VAL A 339 -17.38 16.82 -33.76
N LYS A 340 -17.23 15.98 -34.79
CA LYS A 340 -17.62 14.55 -34.76
C LYS A 340 -16.48 13.72 -35.36
N GLU A 341 -15.99 12.73 -34.61
CA GLU A 341 -14.90 11.85 -35.05
C GLU A 341 -13.62 12.61 -35.49
N GLY A 342 -13.34 13.73 -34.81
CA GLY A 342 -12.19 14.59 -35.14
C GLY A 342 -12.41 15.53 -36.33
N ILE A 343 -13.53 15.43 -37.04
CA ILE A 343 -13.90 16.34 -38.13
C ILE A 343 -14.63 17.55 -37.56
N GLU A 344 -14.11 18.74 -37.81
CA GLU A 344 -14.71 20.02 -37.41
C GLU A 344 -15.54 20.60 -38.55
N THR A 345 -16.83 20.82 -38.29
CA THR A 345 -17.78 21.46 -39.20
C THR A 345 -18.14 22.84 -38.66
N VAL A 346 -17.84 23.90 -39.40
CA VAL A 346 -18.21 25.26 -39.02
C VAL A 346 -19.71 25.44 -39.20
N LEU A 347 -20.41 25.72 -38.10
CA LEU A 347 -21.85 26.02 -38.08
C LEU A 347 -22.10 27.52 -38.26
N GLN A 348 -21.26 28.36 -37.65
CA GLN A 348 -21.34 29.81 -37.77
C GLN A 348 -19.97 30.43 -37.56
N GLU A 349 -19.64 31.47 -38.33
CA GLU A 349 -18.43 32.27 -38.13
C GLU A 349 -18.74 33.75 -38.42
N LYS A 350 -18.36 34.62 -37.49
CA LYS A 350 -18.59 36.07 -37.56
C LYS A 350 -17.33 36.80 -37.12
N HIS A 351 -16.89 37.72 -37.97
CA HIS A 351 -15.77 38.61 -37.69
C HIS A 351 -16.34 39.96 -37.26
N TYR A 352 -15.95 40.41 -36.08
CA TYR A 352 -16.28 41.74 -35.59
C TYR A 352 -15.05 42.63 -35.76
N PRO A 353 -15.19 43.86 -36.27
CA PRO A 353 -14.10 44.82 -36.20
C PRO A 353 -13.76 45.11 -34.73
N ASP A 354 -12.47 45.37 -34.49
CA ASP A 354 -11.89 45.60 -33.16
C ASP A 354 -12.56 46.77 -32.40
#